data_AF-A0A2V3JJ93-F1
#
_entry.id   AF-A0A2V3JJ93-F1
#
_cell.length_a   1.000
_cell.length_b   1.000
_cell.length_c   1.000
_cell.angle_alpha   90.00
_cell.angle_beta   90.00
_cell.angle_gamma   90.00
#
_symmetry.space_group_name_H-M   'P 1'
#
loop_
_entity.id
_entity.type
_entity.pdbx_description
1 polymer ?
#
loop_
_entity_poly.entity_id
_entity_poly.type
_entity_poly.pdbx_seq_one_letter_code
_entity_poly.pdbx_strand_id
1 'polypeptide(L)'
;MTDTATLLAYSIPNALQQIISIVSGNLLYPVMIVLIILIAGSMIELGGFLFEWRNRHRDLGSMEEGAVRAREKLEQSDPEGAFGMLGQSCSNSFVHEFLYRIAFLHRGCSDRGMLEVRLEKLLQDINFEMTKKLERSRFVARVGPMFGLMGTLIPMGPALLGLSAGDIDTLANNLVIAFGTTVVGLMAGAIGFMVATVRARWYKQDSSDIEYLSEILFGSPEPGSGGYSGYSGHSAAAGYKAPATPMPEPASAPMPEPASAPMPEPVPVPMPEPVPVPMPAPMPVVRPRPDENDRLGVIGTIVSRSGESVHRALIFNRSGLISAKTAGSVVANSAFWMGAIVIVNIASIVAMNVGGLNMPFNYLLLINLFICAVFAVTIYSTKGRAKSRSRDLEGMPVNKILSDDGSNFEVPYSDIKRIEVDKSRNIKILAGGEWIEMGRVEKSSIGAMGILHAVLQDRVVEV
;
A
#
# COMPACT_ATOMS: atom_id res chain seq x y z
N MET A 1 44.51 36.09 44.06
CA MET A 1 44.31 34.78 43.39
C MET A 1 42.84 34.32 43.44
N THR A 2 41.89 35.14 43.88
CA THR A 2 40.47 34.77 44.02
C THR A 2 39.56 35.22 42.87
N ASP A 3 40.07 35.95 41.86
CA ASP A 3 39.23 36.51 40.78
C ASP A 3 39.07 35.60 39.55
N THR A 4 40.05 34.77 39.21
CA THR A 4 39.95 33.94 37.99
C THR A 4 39.01 32.76 38.18
N ALA A 5 38.98 32.15 39.37
CA ALA A 5 38.10 31.02 39.67
C ALA A 5 36.62 31.44 39.77
N THR A 6 36.33 32.62 40.31
CA THR A 6 34.97 33.19 40.40
C THR A 6 34.46 33.69 39.05
N LEU A 7 35.33 34.31 38.22
CA LEU A 7 35.00 34.69 36.84
C LEU A 7 34.76 33.47 35.94
N LEU A 8 35.54 32.39 36.09
CA LEU A 8 35.29 31.12 35.38
C LEU A 8 34.00 30.43 35.87
N ALA A 9 33.73 30.46 37.18
CA ALA A 9 32.52 29.87 37.76
C ALA A 9 31.22 30.57 37.31
N TYR A 10 31.26 31.88 37.01
CA TYR A 10 30.10 32.62 36.47
C TYR A 10 30.03 32.63 34.94
N SER A 11 31.17 32.61 34.24
CA SER A 11 31.18 32.67 32.77
C SER A 11 30.73 31.37 32.11
N ILE A 12 31.06 30.21 32.67
CA ILE A 12 30.69 28.91 32.09
C ILE A 12 29.16 28.70 32.10
N PRO A 13 28.42 28.89 33.23
CA PRO A 13 26.96 28.75 33.24
C PRO A 13 26.26 29.74 32.32
N ASN A 14 26.72 31.00 32.27
CA ASN A 14 26.14 32.02 31.40
C ASN A 14 26.35 31.69 29.91
N ALA A 15 27.53 31.21 29.53
CA ALA A 15 27.81 30.76 28.17
C ALA A 15 26.92 29.56 27.79
N LEU A 16 26.77 28.58 28.69
CA LEU A 16 25.87 27.44 28.48
C LEU A 16 24.41 27.86 28.32
N GLN A 17 23.93 28.79 29.16
CA GLN A 17 22.57 29.32 29.08
C GLN A 17 22.32 30.07 27.78
N GLN A 18 23.28 30.89 27.31
CA GLN A 18 23.19 31.57 26.02
C GLN A 18 23.15 30.58 24.86
N ILE A 19 24.01 29.55 24.87
CA ILE A 19 24.01 28.50 23.84
C ILE A 19 22.66 27.78 23.81
N ILE A 20 22.14 27.35 24.96
CA ILE A 20 20.84 26.67 25.04
C ILE A 20 19.71 27.58 24.55
N SER A 21 19.72 28.86 24.92
CA SER A 21 18.70 29.82 24.49
C SER A 21 18.72 30.05 22.98
N ILE A 22 19.90 30.19 22.38
CA ILE A 22 20.07 30.36 20.93
C ILE A 22 19.61 29.11 20.19
N VAL A 23 20.00 27.93 20.68
CA VAL A 23 19.59 26.65 20.10
C VAL A 23 18.07 26.51 20.18
N SER A 24 17.49 26.65 21.38
CA SER A 24 16.04 26.56 21.60
C SER A 24 15.26 27.54 20.72
N GLY A 25 15.70 28.79 20.60
CA GLY A 25 15.05 29.79 19.75
C GLY A 25 15.04 29.40 18.26
N ASN A 26 16.15 28.86 17.76
CA ASN A 26 16.24 28.38 16.37
C ASN A 26 15.41 27.12 16.11
N LEU A 27 15.08 26.33 17.14
CA LEU A 27 14.21 25.16 17.01
C LEU A 27 12.72 25.51 16.81
N LEU A 28 12.30 26.75 17.05
CA LEU A 28 10.90 27.17 16.87
C LEU A 28 10.40 26.91 15.44
N TYR A 29 11.13 27.38 14.42
CA TYR A 29 10.71 27.24 13.03
C TYR A 29 10.66 25.77 12.56
N PRO A 30 11.68 24.92 12.84
CA PRO A 30 11.58 23.48 12.60
C PRO A 30 10.36 22.83 13.26
N VAL A 31 10.06 23.18 14.52
CA VAL A 31 8.89 22.66 15.26
C VAL A 31 7.59 23.06 14.57
N MET A 32 7.46 24.32 14.16
CA MET A 32 6.30 24.81 13.39
C MET A 32 6.11 24.05 12.09
N ILE A 33 7.18 23.83 11.32
CA ILE A 33 7.14 23.09 10.06
C ILE A 33 6.69 21.64 10.30
N VAL A 34 7.25 20.97 11.32
CA VAL A 34 6.85 19.60 11.70
C VAL A 34 5.38 19.56 12.09
N LEU A 35 4.87 20.53 12.86
CA LEU A 35 3.45 20.62 13.22
C LEU A 35 2.54 20.76 12.00
N ILE A 36 2.93 21.60 11.02
CA ILE A 36 2.18 21.76 9.76
C ILE A 36 2.16 20.43 8.97
N ILE A 37 3.28 19.72 8.93
CA ILE A 37 3.36 18.39 8.28
C ILE A 37 2.49 17.37 9.03
N LEU A 38 2.51 17.38 10.37
CA LEU A 38 1.71 16.46 11.19
C LEU A 38 0.22 16.70 11.03
N ILE A 39 -0.24 17.95 11.03
CA ILE A 39 -1.68 18.25 10.83
C ILE A 39 -2.12 17.87 9.41
N ALA A 40 -1.33 18.21 8.39
CA ALA A 40 -1.63 17.82 7.01
C ALA A 40 -1.65 16.29 6.85
N GLY A 41 -0.66 15.59 7.40
CA GLY A 41 -0.61 14.13 7.43
C GLY A 41 -1.82 13.51 8.15
N SER A 42 -2.22 14.06 9.30
CA SER A 42 -3.39 13.60 10.05
C SER A 42 -4.70 13.77 9.28
N MET A 43 -4.84 14.86 8.51
CA MET A 43 -5.99 15.11 7.63
C MET A 43 -6.06 14.09 6.48
N ILE A 44 -4.92 13.81 5.83
CA ILE A 44 -4.84 12.81 4.75
C ILE A 44 -5.22 11.43 5.30
N GLU A 45 -4.66 11.08 6.45
CA GLU A 45 -4.94 9.81 7.10
C GLU A 45 -6.41 9.68 7.51
N LEU A 46 -7.00 10.74 8.06
CA LEU A 46 -8.41 10.81 8.43
C LEU A 46 -9.32 10.59 7.22
N GLY A 47 -9.04 11.22 6.09
CA GLY A 47 -9.87 11.01 4.91
C GLY A 47 -9.70 9.64 4.27
N GLY A 48 -8.49 9.07 4.29
CA GLY A 48 -8.27 7.66 3.93
C GLY A 48 -9.04 6.71 4.86
N PHE A 49 -9.10 7.03 6.15
CA PHE A 49 -9.90 6.31 7.14
C PHE A 49 -11.41 6.43 6.88
N LEU A 50 -11.92 7.63 6.55
CA LEU A 50 -13.33 7.82 6.20
C LEU A 50 -13.74 7.03 4.95
N PHE A 51 -12.85 6.96 3.95
CA PHE A 51 -13.07 6.14 2.77
C PHE A 51 -13.17 4.65 3.12
N GLU A 52 -12.22 4.15 3.92
CA GLU A 52 -12.21 2.77 4.42
C GLU A 52 -13.44 2.47 5.26
N TRP A 53 -13.84 3.39 6.14
CA TRP A 53 -15.03 3.27 6.97
C TRP A 53 -16.31 3.10 6.15
N ARG A 54 -16.49 3.94 5.12
CA ARG A 54 -17.70 3.93 4.29
C ARG A 54 -17.80 2.67 3.43
N ASN A 55 -16.68 2.15 2.97
CA ASN A 55 -16.65 1.03 2.02
C ASN A 55 -16.55 -0.34 2.70
N ARG A 56 -16.42 -0.39 4.04
CA ARG A 56 -16.32 -1.63 4.79
C ARG A 56 -17.72 -2.18 5.08
N HIS A 57 -18.07 -3.26 4.41
CA HIS A 57 -19.26 -4.07 4.72
C HIS A 57 -18.78 -5.47 5.07
N ARG A 58 -18.96 -5.86 6.33
CA ARG A 58 -18.60 -7.20 6.80
C ARG A 58 -19.82 -8.10 6.64
N ASP A 59 -19.71 -9.06 5.73
CA ASP A 59 -20.70 -10.12 5.56
C ASP A 59 -20.00 -11.46 5.82
N LEU A 60 -20.14 -11.95 7.05
CA LEU A 60 -19.51 -13.20 7.47
C LEU A 60 -20.15 -14.41 6.76
N GLY A 61 -21.45 -14.34 6.49
CA GLY A 61 -22.18 -15.45 5.86
C GLY A 61 -21.75 -15.66 4.41
N SER A 62 -21.65 -14.58 3.62
CA SER A 62 -21.16 -14.68 2.24
C SER A 62 -19.71 -15.15 2.18
N MET A 63 -18.88 -14.74 3.14
CA MET A 63 -17.48 -15.16 3.24
C MET A 63 -17.35 -16.65 3.56
N GLU A 64 -18.14 -17.17 4.49
CA GLU A 64 -18.17 -18.59 4.85
C GLU A 64 -18.69 -19.45 3.69
N GLU A 65 -19.79 -19.05 3.05
CA GLU A 65 -20.32 -19.75 1.86
C GLU A 65 -19.30 -19.77 0.71
N GLY A 66 -18.60 -18.66 0.49
CA GLY A 66 -17.52 -18.56 -0.49
C GLY A 66 -16.33 -19.47 -0.14
N ALA A 67 -15.97 -19.55 1.13
CA ALA A 67 -14.89 -20.39 1.66
C ALA A 67 -15.16 -21.88 1.48
N VAL A 68 -16.36 -22.32 1.83
CA VAL A 68 -16.79 -23.71 1.68
C VAL A 68 -16.79 -24.12 0.20
N ARG A 69 -17.34 -23.28 -0.69
CA ARG A 69 -17.34 -23.55 -2.14
C ARG A 69 -15.94 -23.57 -2.75
N ALA A 70 -15.04 -22.71 -2.27
CA ALA A 70 -13.66 -22.73 -2.74
C ALA A 70 -12.91 -23.97 -2.25
N ARG A 71 -13.15 -24.43 -1.02
CA ARG A 71 -12.60 -25.70 -0.52
C ARG A 71 -13.03 -26.87 -1.42
N GLU A 72 -14.30 -26.95 -1.76
CA GLU A 72 -14.83 -27.99 -2.66
C GLU A 72 -14.12 -27.98 -4.03
N LYS A 73 -13.83 -26.79 -4.58
CA LYS A 73 -13.08 -26.64 -5.82
C LYS A 73 -11.58 -26.95 -5.70
N LEU A 74 -10.97 -26.65 -4.55
CA LEU A 74 -9.59 -27.04 -4.24
C LEU A 74 -9.46 -28.57 -4.18
N GLU A 75 -10.47 -29.26 -3.63
CA GLU A 75 -10.55 -30.72 -3.64
C GLU A 75 -10.71 -31.28 -5.07
N GLN A 76 -11.41 -30.54 -5.95
CA GLN A 76 -11.55 -30.85 -7.38
C GLN A 76 -10.32 -30.46 -8.24
N SER A 77 -9.21 -30.03 -7.62
CA SER A 77 -7.96 -29.62 -8.29
C SER A 77 -8.07 -28.40 -9.23
N ASP A 78 -9.06 -27.51 -9.01
CA ASP A 78 -9.19 -26.21 -9.69
C ASP A 78 -8.94 -25.05 -8.70
N PRO A 79 -7.66 -24.73 -8.39
CA PRO A 79 -7.33 -23.66 -7.46
C PRO A 79 -7.65 -22.26 -8.00
N GLU A 80 -7.54 -22.04 -9.32
CA GLU A 80 -7.79 -20.72 -9.91
C GLU A 80 -9.28 -20.33 -9.82
N GLY A 81 -10.17 -21.28 -10.10
CA GLY A 81 -11.61 -21.08 -9.93
C GLY A 81 -12.04 -20.96 -8.47
N ALA A 82 -11.35 -21.63 -7.55
CA ALA A 82 -11.61 -21.55 -6.11
C ALA A 82 -11.30 -20.17 -5.53
N PHE A 83 -10.08 -19.67 -5.75
CA PHE A 83 -9.67 -18.37 -5.23
C PHE A 83 -10.36 -17.20 -5.94
N GLY A 84 -10.73 -17.35 -7.21
CA GLY A 84 -11.52 -16.36 -7.95
C GLY A 84 -12.93 -16.14 -7.39
N MET A 85 -13.63 -17.22 -7.00
CA MET A 85 -14.96 -17.12 -6.37
C MET A 85 -14.90 -16.54 -4.95
N LEU A 86 -13.84 -16.86 -4.21
CA LEU A 86 -13.64 -16.39 -2.86
C LEU A 86 -13.27 -14.89 -2.82
N GLY A 87 -12.53 -14.43 -3.84
CA GLY A 87 -12.29 -13.02 -4.11
C GLY A 87 -13.59 -12.24 -4.34
N GLN A 88 -14.61 -12.82 -4.99
CA GLN A 88 -15.88 -12.09 -5.19
C GLN A 88 -16.73 -11.98 -3.92
N SER A 89 -16.53 -12.87 -2.96
CA SER A 89 -17.37 -12.99 -1.75
C SER A 89 -16.80 -12.24 -0.54
N CYS A 90 -15.52 -11.88 -0.57
CA CYS A 90 -14.84 -11.13 0.49
C CYS A 90 -14.81 -9.63 0.13
N SER A 91 -14.95 -8.72 1.10
CA SER A 91 -14.90 -7.26 0.82
C SER A 91 -13.64 -6.56 1.37
N ASN A 92 -12.91 -7.24 2.26
CA ASN A 92 -11.81 -6.64 2.99
C ASN A 92 -10.52 -6.64 2.15
N SER A 93 -9.84 -5.48 2.09
CA SER A 93 -8.61 -5.32 1.31
C SER A 93 -7.48 -6.26 1.74
N PHE A 94 -7.38 -6.59 3.04
CA PHE A 94 -6.36 -7.51 3.55
C PHE A 94 -6.71 -8.98 3.30
N VAL A 95 -7.99 -9.34 3.41
CA VAL A 95 -8.47 -10.68 3.06
C VAL A 95 -8.19 -10.97 1.59
N HIS A 96 -8.48 -10.02 0.70
CA HIS A 96 -8.12 -10.16 -0.72
C HIS A 96 -6.62 -10.35 -0.96
N GLU A 97 -5.79 -9.56 -0.27
CA GLU A 97 -4.32 -9.66 -0.40
C GLU A 97 -3.83 -11.04 0.07
N PHE A 98 -4.41 -11.56 1.16
CA PHE A 98 -4.14 -12.91 1.66
C PHE A 98 -4.48 -13.98 0.62
N LEU A 99 -5.71 -13.95 0.10
CA LEU A 99 -6.19 -14.94 -0.88
C LEU A 99 -5.39 -14.93 -2.16
N TYR A 100 -5.05 -13.74 -2.67
CA TYR A 100 -4.20 -13.59 -3.84
C TYR A 100 -2.81 -14.21 -3.61
N ARG A 101 -2.20 -13.95 -2.45
CA ARG A 101 -0.87 -14.49 -2.11
C ARG A 101 -0.90 -16.01 -1.92
N ILE A 102 -1.99 -16.57 -1.37
CA ILE A 102 -2.18 -18.02 -1.26
C ILE A 102 -2.33 -18.68 -2.63
N ALA A 103 -3.13 -18.10 -3.53
CA ALA A 103 -3.32 -18.64 -4.87
C ALA A 103 -1.97 -18.82 -5.60
N PHE A 104 -1.09 -17.82 -5.45
CA PHE A 104 0.28 -17.91 -5.98
C PHE A 104 1.13 -18.96 -5.28
N LEU A 105 1.04 -19.06 -3.95
CA LEU A 105 1.80 -19.99 -3.13
C LEU A 105 1.46 -21.45 -3.45
N HIS A 106 0.17 -21.75 -3.65
CA HIS A 106 -0.34 -23.08 -3.98
C HIS A 106 0.21 -23.60 -5.31
N ARG A 107 0.47 -22.73 -6.30
CA ARG A 107 1.00 -23.11 -7.63
C ARG A 107 2.43 -23.69 -7.58
N GLY A 108 3.18 -23.43 -6.51
CA GLY A 108 4.60 -23.79 -6.40
C GLY A 108 4.92 -24.97 -5.50
N CYS A 109 3.94 -25.67 -4.92
CA CYS A 109 4.18 -26.71 -3.90
C CYS A 109 3.43 -28.02 -4.20
N SER A 110 4.17 -29.13 -4.32
CA SER A 110 3.61 -30.49 -4.38
C SER A 110 3.40 -31.14 -3.00
N ASP A 111 3.95 -30.56 -1.92
CA ASP A 111 3.93 -31.14 -0.57
C ASP A 111 3.01 -30.34 0.38
N ARG A 112 2.07 -31.02 1.04
CA ARG A 112 1.09 -30.43 1.96
C ARG A 112 1.75 -29.89 3.24
N GLY A 113 2.76 -30.56 3.78
CA GLY A 113 3.42 -30.13 5.02
C GLY A 113 4.14 -28.79 4.87
N MET A 114 4.85 -28.60 3.75
CA MET A 114 5.50 -27.32 3.43
C MET A 114 4.48 -26.20 3.14
N LEU A 115 3.30 -26.53 2.62
CA LEU A 115 2.23 -25.55 2.38
C LEU A 115 1.70 -24.97 3.69
N GLU A 116 1.42 -25.80 4.70
CA GLU A 116 0.95 -25.36 6.01
C GLU A 116 1.96 -24.41 6.70
N VAL A 117 3.25 -24.75 6.67
CA VAL A 117 4.30 -23.90 7.26
C VAL A 117 4.40 -22.55 6.53
N ARG A 118 4.28 -22.55 5.20
CA ARG A 118 4.30 -21.30 4.41
C ARG A 118 3.03 -20.47 4.57
N LEU A 119 1.88 -21.12 4.76
CA LEU A 119 0.62 -20.47 5.06
C LEU A 119 0.68 -19.74 6.40
N GLU A 120 1.19 -20.41 7.44
CA GLU A 120 1.41 -19.80 8.75
C GLU A 120 2.37 -18.60 8.65
N LYS A 121 3.47 -18.75 7.89
CA LYS A 121 4.39 -17.62 7.64
C LYS A 121 3.70 -16.44 6.95
N LEU A 122 2.83 -16.71 5.98
CA LEU A 122 2.08 -15.68 5.26
C LEU A 122 1.08 -14.95 6.17
N LEU A 123 0.37 -15.69 7.04
CA LEU A 123 -0.51 -15.11 8.06
C LEU A 123 0.26 -14.14 8.96
N GLN A 124 1.44 -14.55 9.43
CA GLN A 124 2.31 -13.71 10.25
C GLN A 124 2.79 -12.46 9.50
N ASP A 125 3.16 -12.59 8.22
CA ASP A 125 3.59 -11.44 7.41
C ASP A 125 2.48 -10.41 7.22
N ILE A 126 1.24 -10.87 7.00
CA ILE A 126 0.09 -9.97 6.88
C ILE A 126 -0.21 -9.29 8.23
N ASN A 127 -0.18 -10.02 9.34
CA ASN A 127 -0.35 -9.44 10.67
C ASN A 127 0.72 -8.39 11.00
N PHE A 128 1.96 -8.63 10.56
CA PHE A 128 3.03 -7.65 10.66
C PHE A 128 2.76 -6.41 9.80
N GLU A 129 2.30 -6.58 8.56
CA GLU A 129 1.90 -5.46 7.68
C GLU A 129 0.76 -4.62 8.29
N MET A 130 -0.26 -5.26 8.88
CA MET A 130 -1.36 -4.58 9.58
C MET A 130 -0.83 -3.75 10.76
N THR A 131 0.05 -4.34 11.56
CA THR A 131 0.66 -3.68 12.73
C THR A 131 1.48 -2.46 12.30
N LYS A 132 2.32 -2.61 11.27
CA LYS A 132 3.14 -1.52 10.71
C LYS A 132 2.30 -0.35 10.18
N LYS A 133 1.10 -0.61 9.65
CA LYS A 133 0.17 0.46 9.26
C LYS A 133 -0.39 1.21 10.48
N LEU A 134 -0.71 0.52 11.57
CA LEU A 134 -1.22 1.14 12.82
C LEU A 134 -0.16 1.97 13.54
N GLU A 135 1.12 1.57 13.45
CA GLU A 135 2.23 2.30 14.07
C GLU A 135 2.32 3.74 13.59
N ARG A 136 2.02 4.00 12.31
CA ARG A 136 2.03 5.36 11.75
C ARG A 136 0.99 6.26 12.43
N SER A 137 -0.24 5.79 12.57
CA SER A 137 -1.33 6.53 13.24
C SER A 137 -0.99 6.77 14.72
N ARG A 138 -0.47 5.74 15.41
CA ARG A 138 -0.05 5.82 16.82
C ARG A 138 1.12 6.78 17.03
N PHE A 139 2.04 6.84 16.08
CA PHE A 139 3.15 7.77 16.11
C PHE A 139 2.63 9.22 16.06
N VAL A 140 1.77 9.55 15.08
CA VAL A 140 1.15 10.89 15.00
C VAL A 140 0.38 11.22 16.28
N ALA A 141 -0.38 10.26 16.82
CA ALA A 141 -1.12 10.42 18.06
C ALA A 141 -0.25 10.84 19.27
N ARG A 142 0.96 10.28 19.36
CA ARG A 142 1.89 10.55 20.47
C ARG A 142 2.74 11.79 20.25
N VAL A 143 3.18 12.00 19.01
CA VAL A 143 4.17 13.01 18.65
C VAL A 143 3.54 14.38 18.40
N GLY A 144 2.29 14.43 17.92
CA GLY A 144 1.54 15.69 17.74
C GLY A 144 1.49 16.57 19.00
N PRO A 145 1.00 16.05 20.14
CA PRO A 145 0.96 16.79 21.39
C PRO A 145 2.35 17.21 21.91
N MET A 146 3.38 16.37 21.69
CA MET A 146 4.75 16.67 22.12
C MET A 146 5.33 17.89 21.38
N PHE A 147 5.17 17.94 20.06
CA PHE A 147 5.58 19.11 19.28
C PHE A 147 4.72 20.34 19.57
N GLY A 148 3.42 20.16 19.87
CA GLY A 148 2.55 21.25 20.28
C GLY A 148 2.95 21.86 21.62
N LEU A 149 3.37 21.03 22.58
CA LEU A 149 3.92 21.49 23.86
C LEU A 149 5.27 22.18 23.67
N MET A 150 6.16 21.62 22.86
CA MET A 150 7.44 22.26 22.53
C MET A 150 7.25 23.64 21.86
N GLY A 151 6.25 23.76 20.98
CA GLY A 151 5.85 25.01 20.35
C GLY A 151 5.36 26.09 21.33
N THR A 152 4.91 25.72 22.53
CA THR A 152 4.57 26.70 23.60
C THR A 152 5.77 27.16 24.39
N LEU A 153 6.66 26.23 24.74
CA LEU A 153 7.72 26.48 25.69
C LEU A 153 8.85 27.31 25.07
N ILE A 154 9.10 27.15 23.77
CA ILE A 154 10.14 27.91 23.06
C ILE A 154 9.83 29.43 23.00
N PRO A 155 8.65 29.88 22.52
CA PRO A 155 8.35 31.31 22.41
C PRO A 155 8.04 31.97 23.76
N MET A 156 7.78 31.19 24.83
CA MET A 156 7.57 31.77 26.17
C MET A 156 8.80 32.51 26.70
N GLY A 157 10.03 32.10 26.36
CA GLY A 157 11.24 32.81 26.77
C GLY A 157 11.27 34.26 26.26
N PRO A 158 11.22 34.48 24.93
CA PRO A 158 11.07 35.81 24.34
C PRO A 158 9.85 36.58 24.83
N ALA A 159 8.72 35.91 25.07
CA ALA A 159 7.50 36.54 25.56
C ALA A 159 7.68 37.18 26.96
N LEU A 160 8.27 36.44 27.90
CA LEU A 160 8.52 36.93 29.26
C LEU A 160 9.59 38.03 29.29
N LEU A 161 10.59 37.95 28.40
CA LEU A 161 11.57 39.03 28.22
C LEU A 161 10.92 40.31 27.67
N GLY A 162 10.03 40.19 26.68
CA GLY A 162 9.25 41.31 26.15
C GLY A 162 8.40 41.98 27.23
N LEU A 163 7.77 41.20 28.10
CA LEU A 163 7.03 41.71 29.26
C LEU A 163 7.94 42.53 30.21
N SER A 164 9.14 42.03 30.51
CA SER A 164 10.09 42.75 31.37
C SER A 164 10.56 44.08 30.77
N ALA A 165 10.52 44.20 29.44
CA ALA A 165 10.87 45.41 28.70
C ALA A 165 9.66 46.35 28.48
N GLY A 166 8.45 45.96 28.89
CA GLY A 166 7.22 46.72 28.65
C GLY A 166 6.67 46.60 27.21
N ASP A 167 7.20 45.68 26.40
CA ASP A 167 6.76 45.43 25.02
C ASP A 167 5.61 44.40 25.00
N ILE A 168 4.38 44.91 24.97
CA ILE A 168 3.15 44.11 24.97
C ILE A 168 2.93 43.47 23.59
N ASP A 169 3.43 44.05 22.51
CA ASP A 169 3.23 43.55 21.14
C ASP A 169 4.04 42.26 20.93
N THR A 170 5.31 42.26 21.34
CA THR A 170 6.16 41.07 21.31
C THR A 170 5.60 39.96 22.21
N LEU A 171 5.08 40.32 23.39
CA LEU A 171 4.40 39.37 24.27
C LEU A 171 3.19 38.74 23.58
N ALA A 172 2.29 39.56 23.01
CA ALA A 172 1.07 39.09 22.37
C ALA A 172 1.35 38.16 21.17
N ASN A 173 2.26 38.55 20.29
CA ASN A 173 2.60 37.76 19.10
C ASN A 173 3.19 36.39 19.46
N ASN A 174 4.09 36.33 20.45
CA ASN A 174 4.67 35.07 20.91
C ASN A 174 3.63 34.17 21.59
N LEU A 175 2.67 34.74 22.33
CA LEU A 175 1.58 33.97 22.95
C LEU A 175 0.60 33.39 21.91
N VAL A 176 0.26 34.15 20.86
CA VAL A 176 -0.60 33.65 19.78
C VAL A 176 0.05 32.45 19.09
N ILE A 177 1.35 32.54 18.80
CA ILE A 177 2.12 31.41 18.24
C ILE A 177 2.14 30.25 19.23
N ALA A 178 2.48 30.51 20.51
CA ALA A 178 2.54 29.49 21.55
C ALA A 178 1.23 28.69 21.65
N PHE A 179 0.11 29.35 21.94
CA PHE A 179 -1.17 28.68 22.11
C PHE A 179 -1.67 28.02 20.81
N GLY A 180 -1.44 28.67 19.66
CA GLY A 180 -1.79 28.12 18.36
C GLY A 180 -1.11 26.76 18.11
N THR A 181 0.19 26.64 18.42
CA THR A 181 0.91 25.37 18.24
C THR A 181 0.40 24.24 19.11
N THR A 182 -0.05 24.53 20.34
CA THR A 182 -0.65 23.52 21.22
C THR A 182 -1.94 22.99 20.64
N VAL A 183 -2.82 23.90 20.20
CA VAL A 183 -4.12 23.53 19.65
C VAL A 183 -3.94 22.65 18.41
N VAL A 184 -3.04 23.05 17.51
CA VAL A 184 -2.72 22.27 16.30
C VAL A 184 -2.10 20.91 16.66
N GLY A 185 -1.15 20.86 17.60
CA GLY A 185 -0.50 19.63 18.03
C GLY A 185 -1.46 18.64 18.72
N LEU A 186 -2.33 19.14 19.59
CA LEU A 186 -3.38 18.35 20.23
C LEU A 186 -4.41 17.84 19.22
N MET A 187 -4.80 18.67 18.25
CA MET A 187 -5.75 18.26 17.21
C MET A 187 -5.17 17.16 16.32
N ALA A 188 -3.92 17.31 15.87
CA ALA A 188 -3.23 16.26 15.11
C ALA A 188 -3.11 14.96 15.91
N GLY A 189 -2.78 15.07 17.21
CA GLY A 189 -2.72 13.94 18.14
C GLY A 189 -4.06 13.23 18.32
N ALA A 190 -5.14 14.00 18.53
CA ALA A 190 -6.48 13.48 18.72
C ALA A 190 -6.99 12.74 17.47
N ILE A 191 -6.77 13.30 16.29
CA ILE A 191 -7.11 12.66 15.01
C ILE A 191 -6.35 11.34 14.85
N GLY A 192 -5.02 11.37 15.07
CA GLY A 192 -4.19 10.16 15.00
C GLY A 192 -4.64 9.08 15.98
N PHE A 193 -4.98 9.46 17.22
CA PHE A 193 -5.46 8.54 18.24
C PHE A 193 -6.81 7.91 17.89
N MET A 194 -7.76 8.73 17.41
CA MET A 194 -9.08 8.27 16.99
C MET A 194 -8.96 7.25 15.84
N VAL A 195 -8.20 7.58 14.80
CA VAL A 195 -7.97 6.68 13.65
C VAL A 195 -7.28 5.40 14.10
N ALA A 196 -6.22 5.50 14.92
CA ALA A 196 -5.50 4.34 15.43
C ALA A 196 -6.41 3.38 16.22
N THR A 197 -7.28 3.94 17.06
CA THR A 197 -8.19 3.16 17.93
C THR A 197 -9.21 2.39 17.12
N VAL A 198 -9.83 3.03 16.13
CA VAL A 198 -10.84 2.38 15.29
C VAL A 198 -10.20 1.35 14.36
N ARG A 199 -9.12 1.71 13.65
CA ARG A 199 -8.40 0.76 12.77
C ARG A 199 -7.86 -0.44 13.52
N ALA A 200 -7.41 -0.28 14.77
CA ALA A 200 -6.92 -1.41 15.55
C ALA A 200 -8.00 -2.46 15.79
N ARG A 201 -9.26 -2.05 16.01
CA ARG A 201 -10.39 -2.98 16.14
C ARG A 201 -10.68 -3.69 14.82
N TRP A 202 -10.68 -2.94 13.72
CA TRP A 202 -10.90 -3.47 12.38
C TRP A 202 -9.83 -4.46 11.93
N TYR A 203 -8.55 -4.14 12.10
CA TYR A 203 -7.46 -5.04 11.72
C TYR A 203 -7.41 -6.28 12.61
N LYS A 204 -7.76 -6.16 13.89
CA LYS A 204 -7.92 -7.33 14.76
C LYS A 204 -9.02 -8.25 14.26
N GLN A 205 -10.13 -7.68 13.81
CA GLN A 205 -11.22 -8.45 13.23
C GLN A 205 -10.83 -9.08 11.88
N ASP A 206 -10.15 -8.34 11.00
CA ASP A 206 -9.65 -8.88 9.72
C ASP A 206 -8.65 -10.01 9.94
N SER A 207 -7.75 -9.88 10.91
CA SER A 207 -6.80 -10.93 11.30
C SER A 207 -7.53 -12.21 11.71
N SER A 208 -8.56 -12.08 12.55
CA SER A 208 -9.41 -13.21 12.96
C SER A 208 -10.19 -13.81 11.80
N ASP A 209 -10.73 -12.99 10.89
CA ASP A 209 -11.47 -13.47 9.72
C ASP A 209 -10.53 -14.22 8.74
N ILE A 210 -9.29 -13.75 8.58
CA ILE A 210 -8.26 -14.40 7.75
C ILE A 210 -7.85 -15.75 8.34
N GLU A 211 -7.61 -15.83 9.65
CA GLU A 211 -7.29 -17.07 10.36
C GLU A 211 -8.44 -18.09 10.22
N TYR A 212 -9.69 -17.64 10.43
CA TYR A 212 -10.87 -18.46 10.24
C TYR A 212 -11.01 -19.00 8.80
N LEU A 213 -10.82 -18.15 7.80
CA LEU A 213 -10.84 -18.58 6.40
C LEU A 213 -9.72 -19.57 6.08
N SER A 214 -8.53 -19.39 6.67
CA SER A 214 -7.41 -20.30 6.49
C SER A 214 -7.71 -21.69 7.04
N GLU A 215 -8.39 -21.75 8.19
CA GLU A 215 -8.83 -23.00 8.81
C GLU A 215 -9.91 -23.70 7.99
N ILE A 216 -10.87 -22.97 7.42
CA ILE A 216 -11.89 -23.58 6.54
C ILE A 216 -11.24 -24.18 5.28
N LEU A 217 -10.30 -23.45 4.67
CA LEU A 217 -9.70 -23.82 3.38
C LEU A 217 -8.66 -24.95 3.51
N PHE A 218 -7.85 -24.93 4.57
CA PHE A 218 -6.71 -25.83 4.73
C PHE A 218 -6.73 -26.66 6.02
N GLY A 219 -7.70 -26.43 6.91
CA GLY A 219 -7.86 -27.20 8.13
C GLY A 219 -8.14 -28.66 7.85
N SER A 220 -7.37 -29.52 8.52
CA SER A 220 -7.59 -30.97 8.48
C SER A 220 -8.88 -31.31 9.21
N PRO A 221 -9.81 -32.10 8.62
CA PRO A 221 -10.88 -32.69 9.40
C PRO A 221 -10.24 -33.70 10.35
N GLU A 222 -10.02 -33.34 11.60
CA GLU A 222 -9.59 -34.31 12.60
C GLU A 222 -10.61 -35.46 12.67
N PRO A 223 -10.21 -36.72 12.39
CA PRO A 223 -11.12 -37.85 12.46
C PRO A 223 -11.33 -38.21 13.93
N GLY A 224 -12.25 -37.51 14.61
CA GLY A 224 -12.54 -37.79 16.01
C GLY A 224 -13.51 -36.87 16.76
N SER A 225 -13.86 -35.68 16.25
CA SER A 225 -14.88 -34.84 16.89
C SER A 225 -16.20 -34.94 16.13
N GLY A 226 -17.13 -35.74 16.67
CA GLY A 226 -18.47 -35.88 16.12
C GLY A 226 -19.26 -34.57 16.19
N GLY A 227 -19.96 -34.28 15.09
CA GLY A 227 -21.12 -33.38 15.07
C GLY A 227 -20.83 -31.91 14.73
N TYR A 228 -20.80 -31.60 13.44
CA TYR A 228 -21.18 -30.26 12.97
C TYR A 228 -22.70 -30.09 13.17
N SER A 229 -23.09 -29.52 14.30
CA SER A 229 -24.47 -29.08 14.56
C SER A 229 -24.44 -27.69 15.18
N GLY A 230 -24.86 -26.69 14.41
CA GLY A 230 -25.51 -25.46 14.85
C GLY A 230 -24.74 -24.57 15.85
N TYR A 231 -24.09 -23.53 15.34
CA TYR A 231 -23.71 -22.38 16.16
C TYR A 231 -24.94 -21.50 16.41
N SER A 232 -25.74 -21.83 17.44
CA SER A 232 -26.54 -20.82 18.15
C SER A 232 -25.62 -20.11 19.14
N GLY A 233 -25.60 -18.79 19.11
CA GLY A 233 -24.71 -17.98 19.95
C GLY A 233 -24.78 -18.35 21.43
N HIS A 234 -23.64 -18.26 22.11
CA HIS A 234 -23.42 -17.73 23.46
C HIS A 234 -21.89 -17.67 23.70
N SER A 235 -21.49 -16.66 24.45
CA SER A 235 -20.12 -16.38 24.88
C SER A 235 -19.43 -17.55 25.60
N ALA A 236 -18.17 -17.84 25.24
CA ALA A 236 -17.15 -18.28 26.19
C ALA A 236 -15.76 -18.17 25.56
N ALA A 237 -14.88 -17.42 26.23
CA ALA A 237 -13.45 -17.41 25.96
C ALA A 237 -12.85 -18.79 26.29
N ALA A 238 -12.20 -19.42 25.32
CA ALA A 238 -11.44 -20.65 25.54
C ALA A 238 -9.94 -20.38 25.29
N GLY A 239 -9.23 -20.25 26.42
CA GLY A 239 -7.80 -20.43 26.67
C GLY A 239 -6.80 -20.45 25.51
N TYR A 240 -6.19 -19.30 25.25
CA TYR A 240 -4.84 -19.23 24.67
C TYR A 240 -3.81 -19.49 25.80
N LYS A 241 -3.09 -20.63 25.76
CA LYS A 241 -1.91 -20.85 26.60
C LYS A 241 -0.69 -20.26 25.90
N ALA A 242 -0.14 -19.19 26.46
CA ALA A 242 1.13 -18.63 26.01
C ALA A 242 2.29 -19.63 26.25
N PRO A 243 3.20 -19.86 25.29
CA PRO A 243 4.41 -20.65 25.55
C PRO A 243 5.37 -19.85 26.43
N ALA A 244 5.89 -20.48 27.49
CA ALA A 244 6.96 -19.95 28.31
C ALA A 244 8.31 -20.07 27.57
N THR A 245 9.06 -18.99 27.48
CA THR A 245 10.44 -18.93 27.00
C THR A 245 11.42 -19.43 28.06
N PRO A 246 12.35 -20.35 27.74
CA PRO A 246 13.59 -20.53 28.49
C PRO A 246 14.77 -19.80 27.81
N MET A 247 15.63 -19.21 28.64
CA MET A 247 16.86 -18.48 28.33
C MET A 247 17.99 -19.45 27.87
N PRO A 248 19.01 -19.02 27.08
CA PRO A 248 20.02 -19.92 26.53
C PRO A 248 21.28 -20.02 27.41
N GLU A 249 21.97 -21.17 27.34
CA GLU A 249 23.33 -21.38 27.86
C GLU A 249 24.17 -22.22 26.86
N PRO A 250 25.52 -22.20 26.91
CA PRO A 250 26.36 -21.79 25.80
C PRO A 250 27.02 -22.95 25.02
N ALA A 251 27.44 -22.63 23.80
CA ALA A 251 28.09 -23.51 22.84
C ALA A 251 29.50 -23.97 23.26
N SER A 252 29.85 -25.21 22.87
CA SER A 252 31.23 -25.70 22.78
C SER A 252 31.41 -26.53 21.50
N ALA A 253 32.33 -26.08 20.63
CA ALA A 253 32.96 -26.86 19.58
C ALA A 253 34.13 -27.69 20.20
N PRO A 254 34.68 -28.77 19.58
CA PRO A 254 35.58 -28.60 18.42
C PRO A 254 35.76 -29.79 17.42
N MET A 255 36.18 -29.42 16.19
CA MET A 255 37.20 -29.99 15.27
C MET A 255 37.12 -31.42 14.61
N PRO A 256 37.85 -31.64 13.47
CA PRO A 256 37.43 -32.50 12.35
C PRO A 256 38.41 -33.63 11.91
N GLU A 257 37.95 -34.40 10.90
CA GLU A 257 38.69 -35.21 9.86
C GLU A 257 39.49 -36.48 10.29
N PRO A 258 39.84 -37.46 9.41
CA PRO A 258 39.87 -37.43 7.92
C PRO A 258 39.41 -38.70 7.12
N ALA A 259 39.20 -38.46 5.82
CA ALA A 259 39.53 -39.23 4.60
C ALA A 259 39.33 -40.76 4.46
N SER A 260 38.71 -41.14 3.34
CA SER A 260 39.20 -42.23 2.47
C SER A 260 38.62 -42.14 1.05
N ALA A 261 39.48 -42.36 0.07
CA ALA A 261 39.24 -42.61 -1.36
C ALA A 261 40.08 -43.85 -1.74
N PRO A 262 40.10 -44.34 -3.00
CA PRO A 262 39.04 -44.65 -3.97
C PRO A 262 39.13 -46.14 -4.44
N MET A 263 38.21 -46.61 -5.29
CA MET A 263 38.41 -47.83 -6.12
C MET A 263 37.67 -47.72 -7.47
N PRO A 264 38.07 -48.48 -8.51
CA PRO A 264 38.08 -48.02 -9.90
C PRO A 264 36.95 -48.57 -10.78
N GLU A 265 36.76 -47.89 -11.92
CA GLU A 265 35.88 -48.26 -13.04
C GLU A 265 36.23 -49.60 -13.70
N PRO A 266 35.23 -50.31 -14.26
CA PRO A 266 35.41 -51.22 -15.39
C PRO A 266 34.78 -50.71 -16.70
N VAL A 267 35.50 -51.05 -17.77
CA VAL A 267 35.38 -50.72 -19.20
C VAL A 267 34.08 -51.23 -19.86
N PRO A 268 33.51 -50.54 -20.88
CA PRO A 268 32.28 -50.92 -21.56
C PRO A 268 32.46 -52.08 -22.58
N VAL A 269 31.43 -52.92 -22.69
CA VAL A 269 31.28 -53.96 -23.73
C VAL A 269 30.39 -53.43 -24.86
N PRO A 270 30.66 -53.71 -26.15
CA PRO A 270 29.86 -53.19 -27.25
C PRO A 270 28.55 -53.98 -27.41
N MET A 271 27.42 -53.29 -27.47
CA MET A 271 26.12 -53.86 -27.84
C MET A 271 25.84 -53.59 -29.32
N PRO A 272 25.31 -54.56 -30.10
CA PRO A 272 25.12 -54.42 -31.55
C PRO A 272 24.01 -53.44 -31.93
N GLU A 273 24.16 -52.85 -33.12
CA GLU A 273 23.22 -51.90 -33.75
C GLU A 273 21.80 -52.49 -33.86
N PRO A 274 20.75 -51.76 -33.42
CA PRO A 274 19.38 -52.12 -33.75
C PRO A 274 19.05 -51.74 -35.20
N VAL A 275 18.52 -52.72 -35.92
CA VAL A 275 17.93 -52.59 -37.26
C VAL A 275 16.85 -51.49 -37.25
N PRO A 276 16.79 -50.59 -38.26
CA PRO A 276 15.80 -49.52 -38.29
C PRO A 276 14.38 -50.10 -38.49
N VAL A 277 13.54 -49.92 -37.47
CA VAL A 277 12.09 -50.07 -37.59
C VAL A 277 11.54 -48.83 -38.33
N PRO A 278 10.65 -48.97 -39.32
CA PRO A 278 10.07 -47.82 -40.01
C PRO A 278 9.32 -46.91 -39.02
N MET A 279 9.66 -45.62 -39.01
CA MET A 279 8.93 -44.58 -38.27
C MET A 279 7.44 -44.60 -38.66
N PRO A 280 6.51 -44.65 -37.69
CA PRO A 280 5.15 -44.18 -37.92
C PRO A 280 5.20 -42.68 -38.26
N ALA A 281 4.43 -42.27 -39.26
CA ALA A 281 4.28 -40.87 -39.65
C ALA A 281 3.98 -39.99 -38.41
N PRO A 282 4.52 -38.76 -38.33
CA PRO A 282 4.26 -37.87 -37.20
C PRO A 282 2.75 -37.66 -37.09
N MET A 283 2.17 -38.12 -35.98
CA MET A 283 0.81 -37.73 -35.62
C MET A 283 0.80 -36.20 -35.49
N PRO A 284 -0.23 -35.52 -36.03
CA PRO A 284 -0.38 -34.10 -35.81
C PRO A 284 -0.45 -33.88 -34.31
N VAL A 285 0.52 -33.14 -33.77
CA VAL A 285 0.43 -32.56 -32.43
C VAL A 285 -0.90 -31.83 -32.40
N VAL A 286 -1.88 -32.42 -31.71
CA VAL A 286 -3.08 -31.72 -31.29
C VAL A 286 -2.55 -30.64 -30.37
N ARG A 287 -2.37 -29.43 -30.94
CA ARG A 287 -2.22 -28.22 -30.14
C ARG A 287 -3.39 -28.25 -29.16
N PRO A 288 -3.14 -28.18 -27.83
CA PRO A 288 -4.25 -27.94 -26.91
C PRO A 288 -5.00 -26.72 -27.45
N ARG A 289 -6.32 -26.84 -27.50
CA ARG A 289 -7.19 -25.70 -27.84
C ARG A 289 -6.75 -24.54 -26.94
N PRO A 290 -6.63 -23.32 -27.47
CA PRO A 290 -6.20 -22.19 -26.65
C PRO A 290 -7.18 -22.06 -25.48
N ASP A 291 -6.70 -22.36 -24.27
CA ASP A 291 -7.41 -21.99 -23.05
C ASP A 291 -7.59 -20.47 -23.12
N GLU A 292 -8.85 -20.03 -23.01
CA GLU A 292 -9.31 -18.65 -23.20
C GLU A 292 -8.77 -17.67 -22.15
N ASN A 293 -7.79 -18.09 -21.34
CA ASN A 293 -7.32 -17.38 -20.15
C ASN A 293 -5.79 -17.30 -20.00
N ASP A 294 -5.00 -17.56 -21.04
CA ASP A 294 -3.54 -17.57 -20.96
C ASP A 294 -2.93 -16.14 -20.99
N ARG A 295 -3.07 -15.42 -19.86
CA ARG A 295 -2.61 -14.04 -19.66
C ARG A 295 -1.15 -14.01 -19.21
N LEU A 296 -0.33 -13.21 -19.90
CA LEU A 296 1.11 -13.07 -19.66
C LEU A 296 1.44 -12.05 -18.55
N GLY A 297 0.52 -11.13 -18.23
CA GLY A 297 0.63 -10.20 -17.10
C GLY A 297 -0.23 -8.94 -17.23
N VAL A 298 -0.27 -8.13 -16.16
CA VAL A 298 -1.03 -6.87 -16.10
C VAL A 298 -0.13 -5.71 -15.65
N ILE A 299 -0.18 -4.58 -16.35
CA ILE A 299 0.51 -3.34 -15.99
C ILE A 299 -0.53 -2.24 -15.75
N GLY A 300 -0.56 -1.70 -14.53
CA GLY A 300 -1.38 -0.52 -14.22
C GLY A 300 -0.74 0.75 -14.77
N THR A 301 -1.48 1.51 -15.56
CA THR A 301 -1.06 2.83 -16.06
C THR A 301 -2.07 3.91 -15.72
N ILE A 302 -1.60 5.16 -15.68
CA ILE A 302 -2.44 6.34 -15.43
C ILE A 302 -2.29 7.27 -16.63
N VAL A 303 -3.39 7.52 -17.33
CA VAL A 303 -3.47 8.49 -18.43
C VAL A 303 -4.25 9.71 -17.94
N SER A 304 -3.67 10.91 -18.09
CA SER A 304 -4.42 12.16 -17.89
C SER A 304 -4.85 12.67 -19.26
N ARG A 305 -6.12 12.47 -19.64
CA ARG A 305 -6.67 12.91 -20.93
C ARG A 305 -7.84 13.87 -20.68
N SER A 306 -7.86 14.99 -21.40
CA SER A 306 -8.98 15.95 -21.44
C SER A 306 -9.53 16.41 -20.09
N GLY A 307 -8.67 16.58 -19.07
CA GLY A 307 -9.11 17.03 -17.75
C GLY A 307 -9.51 15.92 -16.76
N GLU A 308 -9.49 14.65 -17.18
CA GLU A 308 -9.77 13.49 -16.35
C GLU A 308 -8.47 12.70 -16.07
N SER A 309 -8.25 12.27 -14.83
CA SER A 309 -7.24 11.26 -14.54
C SER A 309 -7.89 9.88 -14.64
N VAL A 310 -7.42 9.07 -15.59
CA VAL A 310 -7.95 7.75 -15.88
C VAL A 310 -6.89 6.70 -15.59
N HIS A 311 -7.15 5.84 -14.62
CA HIS A 311 -6.39 4.62 -14.39
C HIS A 311 -6.83 3.59 -15.42
N ARG A 312 -5.85 2.94 -16.05
CA ARG A 312 -6.02 1.87 -17.02
C ARG A 312 -5.21 0.66 -16.57
N ALA A 313 -5.69 -0.53 -16.90
CA ALA A 313 -4.95 -1.78 -16.78
C ALA A 313 -4.61 -2.25 -18.19
N LEU A 314 -3.32 -2.40 -18.46
CA LEU A 314 -2.79 -3.02 -19.66
C LEU A 314 -2.68 -4.52 -19.40
N ILE A 315 -3.49 -5.31 -20.08
CA ILE A 315 -3.53 -6.77 -19.95
C ILE A 315 -2.84 -7.36 -21.18
N PHE A 316 -1.79 -8.14 -20.96
CA PHE A 316 -1.03 -8.80 -22.02
C PHE A 316 -1.59 -10.21 -22.23
N ASN A 317 -2.14 -10.46 -23.42
CA ASN A 317 -2.58 -11.78 -23.87
C ASN A 317 -1.56 -12.36 -24.88
N ARG A 318 -1.71 -13.60 -25.33
CA ARG A 318 -0.89 -14.19 -26.41
C ARG A 318 -1.15 -13.57 -27.80
N SER A 319 -2.34 -13.00 -28.04
CA SER A 319 -2.76 -12.44 -29.33
C SER A 319 -2.60 -10.92 -29.46
N GLY A 320 -2.61 -10.19 -28.34
CA GLY A 320 -2.60 -8.73 -28.34
C GLY A 320 -2.55 -8.11 -26.96
N LEU A 321 -2.46 -6.78 -26.95
CA LEU A 321 -2.45 -5.92 -25.77
C LEU A 321 -3.83 -5.29 -25.58
N ILE A 322 -4.45 -5.51 -24.41
CA ILE A 322 -5.75 -4.93 -24.09
C ILE A 322 -5.55 -3.76 -23.12
N SER A 323 -6.12 -2.60 -23.44
CA SER A 323 -6.16 -1.43 -22.54
C SER A 323 -7.56 -1.27 -21.97
N ALA A 324 -7.74 -1.54 -20.68
CA ALA A 324 -9.03 -1.45 -20.00
C ALA A 324 -9.07 -0.27 -19.02
N LYS A 325 -10.11 0.56 -19.06
CA LYS A 325 -10.36 1.64 -18.08
C LYS A 325 -10.74 1.03 -16.73
N THR A 326 -9.95 1.29 -15.69
CA THR A 326 -10.19 0.77 -14.34
C THR A 326 -10.85 1.79 -13.43
N ALA A 327 -10.47 3.07 -13.52
CA ALA A 327 -11.16 4.15 -12.81
C ALA A 327 -10.89 5.49 -13.49
N GLY A 328 -11.93 6.30 -13.63
CA GLY A 328 -11.82 7.67 -14.13
C GLY A 328 -12.41 8.64 -13.14
N SER A 329 -11.73 9.75 -12.88
CA SER A 329 -12.30 10.86 -12.11
C SER A 329 -11.68 12.18 -12.53
N VAL A 330 -12.54 13.15 -12.82
CA VAL A 330 -12.15 14.55 -13.08
C VAL A 330 -11.56 15.18 -11.82
N VAL A 331 -12.07 14.78 -10.65
CA VAL A 331 -11.64 15.31 -9.34
C VAL A 331 -10.33 14.67 -8.88
N ALA A 332 -9.82 13.61 -9.52
CA ALA A 332 -8.46 13.11 -9.22
C ALA A 332 -7.38 13.78 -10.10
N ASN A 333 -7.77 14.66 -11.02
CA ASN A 333 -6.83 15.45 -11.79
C ASN A 333 -6.20 16.56 -10.92
N SER A 334 -4.87 16.65 -10.90
CA SER A 334 -4.14 17.71 -10.21
C SER A 334 -4.47 19.11 -10.76
N ALA A 335 -4.75 19.22 -12.07
CA ALA A 335 -5.07 20.49 -12.71
C ALA A 335 -6.41 21.08 -12.22
N PHE A 336 -7.39 20.23 -11.92
CA PHE A 336 -8.69 20.66 -11.37
C PHE A 336 -8.52 21.37 -10.02
N TRP A 337 -7.73 20.77 -9.13
CA TRP A 337 -7.48 21.32 -7.81
C TRP A 337 -6.56 22.54 -7.83
N MET A 338 -5.56 22.56 -8.72
CA MET A 338 -4.77 23.77 -8.98
C MET A 338 -5.68 24.92 -9.46
N GLY A 339 -6.62 24.65 -10.35
CA GLY A 339 -7.63 25.61 -10.79
C GLY A 339 -8.53 26.09 -9.65
N ALA A 340 -9.01 25.18 -8.80
CA ALA A 340 -9.84 25.52 -7.63
C ALA A 340 -9.09 26.44 -6.65
N ILE A 341 -7.81 26.16 -6.36
CA ILE A 341 -6.96 27.01 -5.52
C ILE A 341 -6.82 28.40 -6.15
N VAL A 342 -6.51 28.48 -7.45
CA VAL A 342 -6.37 29.76 -8.15
C VAL A 342 -7.67 30.56 -8.12
N ILE A 343 -8.82 29.93 -8.41
CA ILE A 343 -10.13 30.60 -8.39
C ILE A 343 -10.46 31.12 -6.99
N VAL A 344 -10.27 30.30 -5.95
CA VAL A 344 -10.52 30.71 -4.56
C VAL A 344 -9.61 31.87 -4.15
N ASN A 345 -8.33 31.83 -4.52
CA ASN A 345 -7.39 32.90 -4.24
C ASN A 345 -7.76 34.20 -4.99
N ILE A 346 -8.09 34.12 -6.28
CA ILE A 346 -8.53 35.28 -7.07
C ILE A 346 -9.84 35.86 -6.50
N ALA A 347 -10.83 35.02 -6.22
CA ALA A 347 -12.10 35.44 -5.63
C ALA A 347 -11.89 36.14 -4.28
N SER A 348 -10.97 35.64 -3.46
CA SER A 348 -10.60 36.25 -2.19
C SER A 348 -9.93 37.62 -2.40
N ILE A 349 -8.98 37.73 -3.33
CA ILE A 349 -8.32 39.02 -3.66
C ILE A 349 -9.33 40.05 -4.18
N VAL A 350 -10.25 39.62 -5.07
CA VAL A 350 -11.31 40.49 -5.61
C VAL A 350 -12.29 40.91 -4.50
N ALA A 351 -12.67 39.99 -3.60
CA ALA A 351 -13.53 40.31 -2.48
C ALA A 351 -12.89 41.32 -1.50
N MET A 352 -11.57 41.24 -1.32
CA MET A 352 -10.80 42.22 -0.53
C MET A 352 -10.75 43.60 -1.19
N ASN A 353 -10.56 43.65 -2.52
CA ASN A 353 -10.43 44.92 -3.25
C ASN A 353 -11.77 45.61 -3.59
N VAL A 354 -12.84 44.84 -3.82
CA VAL A 354 -14.13 45.36 -4.32
C VAL A 354 -15.23 45.31 -3.26
N GLY A 355 -15.22 44.29 -2.40
CA GLY A 355 -16.30 44.03 -1.44
C GLY A 355 -16.09 44.63 -0.05
N GLY A 356 -14.93 45.25 0.23
CA GLY A 356 -14.58 45.72 1.57
C GLY A 356 -14.45 44.60 2.62
N LEU A 357 -14.48 43.33 2.19
CA LEU A 357 -14.32 42.17 3.06
C LEU A 357 -12.84 41.98 3.37
N ASN A 358 -12.44 42.38 4.57
CA ASN A 358 -11.07 42.20 5.03
C ASN A 358 -10.87 40.74 5.50
N MET A 359 -10.76 39.80 4.55
CA MET A 359 -10.47 38.40 4.86
C MET A 359 -9.00 38.26 5.29
N PRO A 360 -8.70 37.88 6.54
CA PRO A 360 -7.33 37.66 6.98
C PRO A 360 -6.69 36.52 6.19
N PHE A 361 -5.41 36.67 5.82
CA PHE A 361 -4.63 35.68 5.07
C PHE A 361 -4.69 34.26 5.68
N ASN A 362 -4.84 34.16 7.00
CA ASN A 362 -4.98 32.90 7.73
C ASN A 362 -6.17 32.04 7.27
N TYR A 363 -7.29 32.67 6.89
CA TYR A 363 -8.47 31.93 6.40
C TYR A 363 -8.24 31.36 5.01
N LEU A 364 -7.55 32.11 4.14
CA LEU A 364 -7.17 31.64 2.81
C LEU A 364 -6.20 30.45 2.88
N LEU A 365 -5.28 30.46 3.85
CA LEU A 365 -4.38 29.34 4.13
C LEU A 365 -5.17 28.10 4.59
N LEU A 366 -6.13 28.26 5.50
CA LEU A 366 -7.02 27.17 5.94
C LEU A 366 -7.84 26.58 4.79
N ILE A 367 -8.41 27.42 3.93
CA ILE A 367 -9.19 26.97 2.77
C ILE A 367 -8.29 26.20 1.81
N ASN A 368 -7.10 26.70 1.50
CA ASN A 368 -6.16 26.00 0.62
C ASN A 368 -5.67 24.67 1.23
N LEU A 369 -5.44 24.61 2.55
CA LEU A 369 -5.10 23.36 3.24
C LEU A 369 -6.25 22.36 3.16
N PHE A 370 -7.49 22.80 3.33
CA PHE A 370 -8.68 21.96 3.19
C PHE A 370 -8.82 21.43 1.76
N ILE A 371 -8.65 22.29 0.75
CA ILE A 371 -8.67 21.92 -0.67
C ILE A 371 -7.59 20.85 -0.96
N CYS A 372 -6.36 21.02 -0.46
CA CYS A 372 -5.29 20.04 -0.58
C CYS A 372 -5.62 18.72 0.13
N ALA A 373 -6.26 18.76 1.31
CA ALA A 373 -6.70 17.56 2.01
C ALA A 373 -7.76 16.80 1.19
N VAL A 374 -8.77 17.49 0.66
CA VAL A 374 -9.80 16.87 -0.18
C VAL A 374 -9.21 16.31 -1.47
N PHE A 375 -8.25 17.01 -2.09
CA PHE A 375 -7.51 16.50 -3.24
C PHE A 375 -6.77 15.19 -2.92
N ALA A 376 -6.02 15.16 -1.82
CA ALA A 376 -5.28 13.97 -1.40
C ALA A 376 -6.20 12.78 -1.12
N VAL A 377 -7.34 13.03 -0.46
CA VAL A 377 -8.37 12.02 -0.20
C VAL A 377 -8.97 11.52 -1.52
N THR A 378 -9.23 12.43 -2.46
CA THR A 378 -9.76 12.06 -3.77
C THR A 378 -8.79 11.15 -4.52
N ILE A 379 -7.50 11.51 -4.61
CA ILE A 379 -6.47 10.66 -5.22
C ILE A 379 -6.43 9.29 -4.57
N TYR A 380 -6.43 9.24 -3.23
CA TYR A 380 -6.37 7.98 -2.49
C TYR A 380 -7.60 7.11 -2.76
N SER A 381 -8.79 7.70 -2.76
CA SER A 381 -10.05 7.01 -3.06
C SER A 381 -10.12 6.48 -4.49
N THR A 382 -9.62 7.26 -5.47
CA THR A 382 -9.60 6.83 -6.87
C THR A 382 -8.59 5.74 -7.12
N LYS A 383 -7.44 5.79 -6.45
CA LYS A 383 -6.44 4.73 -6.51
C LYS A 383 -6.95 3.43 -5.90
N GLY A 384 -7.65 3.52 -4.76
CA GLY A 384 -8.32 2.37 -4.15
C GLY A 384 -9.35 1.73 -5.09
N ARG A 385 -10.19 2.56 -5.72
CA ARG A 385 -11.20 2.12 -6.70
C ARG A 385 -10.56 1.49 -7.94
N ALA A 386 -9.48 2.08 -8.45
CA ALA A 386 -8.71 1.56 -9.59
C ALA A 386 -8.09 0.18 -9.28
N LYS A 387 -7.49 0.01 -8.10
CA LYS A 387 -6.90 -1.28 -7.68
C LYS A 387 -7.97 -2.36 -7.48
N SER A 388 -9.17 -2.00 -7.00
CA SER A 388 -10.28 -2.94 -6.91
C SER A 388 -10.72 -3.39 -8.30
N ARG A 389 -11.05 -2.44 -9.19
CA ARG A 389 -11.56 -2.76 -10.53
C ARG A 389 -10.51 -3.44 -11.41
N SER A 390 -9.23 -3.12 -11.26
CA SER A 390 -8.13 -3.85 -11.93
C SER A 390 -8.13 -5.32 -11.55
N ARG A 391 -8.34 -5.64 -10.26
CA ARG A 391 -8.42 -7.02 -9.77
C ARG A 391 -9.70 -7.72 -10.25
N ASP A 392 -10.82 -7.00 -10.36
CA ASP A 392 -12.05 -7.56 -10.93
C ASP A 392 -11.89 -7.90 -12.43
N LEU A 393 -11.15 -7.06 -13.16
CA LEU A 393 -10.84 -7.26 -14.58
C LEU A 393 -9.86 -8.41 -14.82
N GLU A 394 -8.98 -8.71 -13.86
CA GLU A 394 -8.10 -9.88 -13.89
C GLU A 394 -8.88 -11.20 -13.91
N GLY A 395 -10.12 -11.24 -13.41
CA GLY A 395 -10.99 -12.43 -13.41
C GLY A 395 -12.01 -12.54 -14.55
N MET A 396 -12.15 -11.54 -15.44
CA MET A 396 -13.18 -11.54 -16.49
C MET A 396 -12.65 -12.00 -17.86
N PRO A 397 -13.44 -12.72 -18.68
CA PRO A 397 -13.05 -13.09 -20.05
C PRO A 397 -12.87 -11.86 -20.96
N VAL A 398 -11.95 -11.95 -21.93
CA VAL A 398 -11.52 -10.83 -22.80
C VAL A 398 -12.67 -10.12 -23.51
N ASN A 399 -13.62 -10.89 -24.06
CA ASN A 399 -14.80 -10.33 -24.74
C ASN A 399 -15.66 -9.45 -23.82
N LYS A 400 -15.76 -9.82 -22.54
CA LYS A 400 -16.53 -9.07 -21.55
C LYS A 400 -15.82 -7.76 -21.16
N ILE A 401 -14.49 -7.77 -21.10
CA ILE A 401 -13.67 -6.57 -20.84
C ILE A 401 -13.84 -5.54 -21.96
N LEU A 402 -13.82 -5.97 -23.23
CA LEU A 402 -14.00 -5.07 -24.37
C LEU A 402 -15.41 -4.49 -24.46
N SER A 403 -16.42 -5.23 -23.98
CA SER A 403 -17.81 -4.74 -23.91
C SER A 403 -18.14 -3.92 -22.67
N ASP A 404 -17.29 -3.94 -21.63
CA ASP A 404 -17.56 -3.29 -20.33
C ASP A 404 -17.50 -1.76 -20.40
N ASP A 405 -16.64 -1.21 -21.26
CA ASP A 405 -16.49 0.23 -21.45
C ASP A 405 -16.08 0.52 -22.91
N GLY A 406 -16.79 1.42 -23.59
CA GLY A 406 -16.50 1.79 -24.98
C GLY A 406 -15.13 2.47 -25.21
N SER A 407 -14.40 2.77 -24.13
CA SER A 407 -13.02 3.28 -24.17
C SER A 407 -11.96 2.18 -24.00
N ASN A 408 -12.37 0.92 -23.90
CA ASN A 408 -11.51 -0.25 -23.90
C ASN A 408 -11.21 -0.66 -25.34
N PHE A 409 -9.96 -0.97 -25.62
CA PHE A 409 -9.55 -1.39 -26.96
C PHE A 409 -8.43 -2.42 -26.87
N GLU A 410 -8.41 -3.32 -27.85
CA GLU A 410 -7.35 -4.31 -28.04
C GLU A 410 -6.49 -3.90 -29.23
N VAL A 411 -5.17 -3.98 -29.05
CA VAL A 411 -4.19 -3.76 -30.12
C VAL A 411 -3.48 -5.09 -30.39
N PRO A 412 -3.65 -5.70 -31.58
CA PRO A 412 -2.94 -6.90 -31.96
C PRO A 412 -1.42 -6.68 -32.01
N TYR A 413 -0.61 -7.69 -31.63
CA TYR A 413 0.86 -7.55 -31.69
C TYR A 413 1.41 -7.37 -33.12
N SER A 414 0.64 -7.77 -34.14
CA SER A 414 0.98 -7.50 -35.54
C SER A 414 1.06 -6.01 -35.86
N ASP A 415 0.26 -5.20 -35.17
CA ASP A 415 0.07 -3.79 -35.51
C ASP A 415 1.01 -2.89 -34.71
N ILE A 416 1.60 -3.41 -33.63
CA ILE A 416 2.54 -2.70 -32.75
C ILE A 416 3.92 -2.66 -33.41
N LYS A 417 4.28 -1.50 -33.97
CA LYS A 417 5.58 -1.30 -34.62
C LYS A 417 6.69 -0.94 -33.63
N ARG A 418 6.38 -0.13 -32.62
CA ARG A 418 7.36 0.36 -31.63
C ARG A 418 6.67 0.76 -30.33
N ILE A 419 7.33 0.53 -29.20
CA ILE A 419 6.93 1.04 -27.89
C ILE A 419 8.04 1.95 -27.38
N GLU A 420 7.67 3.18 -27.00
CA GLU A 420 8.58 4.12 -26.36
C GLU A 420 8.23 4.23 -24.87
N VAL A 421 9.27 4.08 -24.05
CA VAL A 421 9.19 4.30 -22.60
C VAL A 421 10.12 5.45 -22.25
N ASP A 422 9.53 6.61 -21.94
CA ASP A 422 10.27 7.81 -21.52
C ASP A 422 10.89 7.63 -20.11
N LYS A 423 11.90 8.42 -19.74
CA LYS A 423 12.50 8.49 -18.38
C LYS A 423 11.46 8.70 -17.27
N SER A 424 10.35 9.37 -17.60
CA SER A 424 9.20 9.54 -16.70
C SER A 424 8.30 8.30 -16.56
N ARG A 425 8.62 7.22 -17.28
CA ARG A 425 7.91 5.94 -17.44
C ARG A 425 6.51 6.10 -18.04
N ASN A 426 6.41 7.00 -19.01
CA ASN A 426 5.24 7.08 -19.87
C ASN A 426 5.40 6.07 -21.00
N ILE A 427 4.39 5.22 -21.19
CA ILE A 427 4.35 4.26 -22.29
C ILE A 427 3.59 4.89 -23.44
N LYS A 428 4.21 4.93 -24.62
CA LYS A 428 3.57 5.25 -25.89
C LYS A 428 3.73 4.08 -26.84
N ILE A 429 2.66 3.71 -27.53
CA ILE A 429 2.67 2.58 -28.46
C ILE A 429 2.33 3.11 -29.85
N LEU A 430 3.19 2.80 -30.83
CA LEU A 430 2.96 3.08 -32.23
C LEU A 430 2.23 1.89 -32.86
N ALA A 431 0.93 2.06 -33.09
CA ALA A 431 0.08 1.04 -33.72
C ALA A 431 -0.63 1.62 -34.95
N GLY A 432 -0.62 0.92 -36.08
CA GLY A 432 -1.33 1.35 -37.30
C GLY A 432 -0.86 2.67 -37.94
N GLY A 433 0.22 3.29 -37.44
CA GLY A 433 0.72 4.59 -37.90
C GLY A 433 0.42 5.77 -36.96
N GLU A 434 -0.35 5.55 -35.90
CA GLU A 434 -0.64 6.57 -34.87
C GLU A 434 0.01 6.22 -33.53
N TRP A 435 0.39 7.26 -32.79
CA TRP A 435 0.90 7.12 -31.43
C TRP A 435 -0.25 7.09 -30.42
N ILE A 436 -0.40 5.96 -29.74
CA ILE A 436 -1.38 5.78 -28.67
C ILE A 436 -0.68 5.96 -27.32
N GLU A 437 -1.09 6.98 -26.57
CA GLU A 437 -0.58 7.20 -25.21
C GLU A 437 -1.24 6.24 -24.22
N MET A 438 -0.44 5.31 -23.68
CA MET A 438 -0.89 4.34 -22.68
C MET A 438 -0.73 4.85 -21.25
N GLY A 439 -0.05 5.99 -21.07
CA GLY A 439 0.07 6.70 -19.79
C GLY A 439 1.27 6.30 -18.96
N ARG A 440 1.33 6.86 -17.74
CA ARG A 440 2.44 6.65 -16.80
C ARG A 440 2.25 5.35 -16.04
N VAL A 441 3.30 4.52 -15.97
CA VAL A 441 3.28 3.28 -15.19
C VAL A 441 3.19 3.57 -13.69
N GLU A 442 2.28 2.88 -13.00
CA GLU A 442 2.17 3.01 -11.55
C GLU A 442 3.41 2.47 -10.82
N LYS A 443 3.75 3.08 -9.67
CA LYS A 443 4.86 2.58 -8.82
C LYS A 443 4.67 1.12 -8.37
N SER A 444 3.43 0.67 -8.22
CA SER A 444 3.04 -0.71 -7.90
C SER A 444 3.39 -1.70 -9.01
N SER A 445 3.37 -1.25 -10.27
CA SER A 445 3.54 -2.10 -11.46
C SER A 445 4.95 -1.99 -12.06
N ILE A 446 5.90 -1.36 -11.36
CA ILE A 446 7.28 -1.23 -11.82
C ILE A 446 7.93 -2.60 -12.03
N GLY A 447 7.69 -3.56 -11.13
CA GLY A 447 8.20 -4.93 -11.27
C GLY A 447 7.60 -5.66 -12.48
N ALA A 448 6.41 -5.27 -12.93
CA ALA A 448 5.74 -5.84 -14.10
C ALA A 448 6.28 -5.28 -15.43
N MET A 449 7.18 -4.29 -15.43
CA MET A 449 7.87 -3.84 -16.66
C MET A 449 8.73 -4.94 -17.27
N GLY A 450 9.22 -5.91 -16.47
CA GLY A 450 9.91 -7.09 -16.98
C GLY A 450 9.02 -7.93 -17.91
N ILE A 451 7.70 -7.90 -17.72
CA ILE A 451 6.72 -8.56 -18.59
C ILE A 451 6.65 -7.88 -19.95
N LEU A 452 6.73 -6.55 -19.99
CA LEU A 452 6.78 -5.78 -21.25
C LEU A 452 8.00 -6.19 -22.10
N HIS A 453 9.18 -6.30 -21.46
CA HIS A 453 10.40 -6.74 -22.13
C HIS A 453 10.39 -8.23 -22.50
N ALA A 454 9.73 -9.08 -21.69
CA ALA A 454 9.63 -10.50 -21.95
C ALA A 454 8.66 -10.82 -23.11
N VAL A 455 7.57 -10.08 -23.24
CA VAL A 455 6.51 -10.32 -24.24
C VAL A 455 6.84 -9.66 -25.59
N LEU A 456 7.54 -8.52 -25.59
CA LEU A 456 7.85 -7.73 -26.80
C LEU A 456 9.35 -7.47 -26.94
N GLN A 457 10.13 -8.55 -27.02
CA GLN A 457 11.56 -8.49 -27.31
C GLN A 457 11.81 -7.70 -28.62
N ASP A 458 12.84 -6.83 -28.61
CA ASP A 458 13.28 -5.97 -29.72
C ASP A 458 12.36 -4.83 -30.20
N ARG A 459 11.19 -4.59 -29.58
CA ARG A 459 10.28 -3.49 -29.96
C ARG A 459 10.16 -2.35 -28.94
N VAL A 460 10.76 -2.52 -27.76
CA VAL A 460 10.76 -1.54 -26.67
C VAL A 460 12.02 -0.68 -26.76
N VAL A 461 11.84 0.63 -26.92
CA VAL A 461 12.94 1.61 -26.89
C VAL A 461 12.76 2.50 -25.67
N GLU A 462 13.74 2.45 -24.75
CA GLU A 462 13.83 3.41 -23.65
C GLU A 462 14.43 4.72 -24.20
N VAL A 463 13.73 5.84 -24.01
CA VAL A 463 14.09 7.18 -24.53
C VAL A 463 14.42 8.14 -23.39
#